data_AF-A0AA51L4H2-F1
#
_entry.id   AF-A0AA51L4H2-F1
#
_cell.length_a   1.000
_cell.length_b   1.000
_cell.length_c   1.000
_cell.angle_alpha   90.00
_cell.angle_beta   90.00
_cell.angle_gamma   90.00
#
_symmetry.space_group_name_H-M   'P 1'
#
loop_
_entity.id
_entity.type
_entity.pdbx_description
1 polymer ?
#
loop_
_entity_poly.entity_id
_entity_poly.type
_entity_poly.pdbx_seq_one_letter_code
_entity_poly.pdbx_strand_id
1 'polypeptide(L)'
;MITLSSIDELKATKEAIEKLKKDYPNLFEKLLDIVNLTRAFQFKYQYMGCLIMNEDPGQNAPNFVYGSVLRLYKKELQKLKDAQDSEVLKQIFSEFRNTGYAKISLLILGMKPESLVGSSSIR
;
A
#
# COMPACT_ATOMS: atom_id res chain seq x y z
N MET A 1 -19.04 4.43 18.32
CA MET A 1 -17.89 3.77 18.99
C MET A 1 -17.02 3.17 17.89
N ILE A 2 -16.03 3.90 17.38
CA ILE A 2 -15.25 3.51 16.16
C ILE A 2 -13.72 3.58 16.43
N THR A 3 -13.30 4.14 17.56
CA THR A 3 -11.90 4.48 17.84
C THR A 3 -11.05 3.31 18.31
N LEU A 4 -11.57 2.38 19.11
CA LEU A 4 -10.79 1.20 19.56
C LEU A 4 -10.55 0.22 18.41
N SER A 5 -11.60 -0.16 17.68
CA SER A 5 -11.47 -1.10 16.55
C SER A 5 -10.51 -0.59 15.47
N SER A 6 -10.49 0.73 15.23
CA SER A 6 -9.60 1.32 14.22
C SER A 6 -8.11 1.27 14.60
N ILE A 7 -7.75 1.42 15.89
CA ILE A 7 -6.35 1.35 16.32
C ILE A 7 -5.87 -0.11 16.41
N ASP A 8 -6.75 -1.01 16.84
CA ASP A 8 -6.43 -2.44 16.91
C ASP A 8 -6.25 -3.03 15.51
N GLU A 9 -7.07 -2.63 14.52
CA GLU A 9 -6.86 -2.97 13.10
C GLU A 9 -5.53 -2.45 12.57
N LEU A 10 -5.11 -1.22 12.92
CA LEU A 10 -3.83 -0.66 12.51
C LEU A 10 -2.64 -1.40 13.15
N LYS A 11 -2.77 -1.82 14.41
CA LYS A 11 -1.76 -2.64 15.08
C LYS A 11 -1.65 -4.02 14.45
N ALA A 12 -2.77 -4.69 14.20
CA ALA A 12 -2.80 -5.99 13.53
C ALA A 12 -2.20 -5.90 12.11
N THR A 13 -2.54 -4.85 11.36
CA THR A 13 -1.95 -4.58 10.04
C THR A 13 -0.43 -4.41 10.14
N LYS A 14 0.05 -3.65 11.13
CA LYS A 14 1.49 -3.47 11.36
C LYS A 14 2.18 -4.77 11.70
N GLU A 15 1.59 -5.60 12.56
CA GLU A 15 2.14 -6.91 12.91
C GLU A 15 2.23 -7.82 11.68
N ALA A 16 1.22 -7.81 10.81
CA ALA A 16 1.26 -8.54 9.54
C ALA A 16 2.37 -8.04 8.61
N ILE A 17 2.59 -6.71 8.54
CA ILE A 17 3.69 -6.11 7.78
C ILE A 17 5.07 -6.50 8.35
N GLU A 18 5.24 -6.50 9.68
CA GLU A 18 6.49 -6.93 10.31
C GLU A 18 6.75 -8.42 10.09
N LYS A 19 5.71 -9.26 10.09
CA LYS A 19 5.82 -10.67 9.67
C LYS A 19 6.23 -10.78 8.20
N LEU A 20 5.61 -10.02 7.29
CA LEU A 20 5.99 -9.98 5.88
C LEU A 20 7.47 -9.60 5.70
N LYS A 21 7.95 -8.59 6.44
CA LYS A 21 9.35 -8.15 6.40
C LYS A 21 10.31 -9.24 6.88
N LYS A 22 9.91 -10.03 7.88
CA LYS A 22 10.72 -11.12 8.43
C LYS A 22 10.73 -12.35 7.53
N ASP A 23 9.55 -12.75 7.05
CA ASP A 23 9.35 -14.03 6.35
C ASP A 23 9.65 -13.90 4.84
N TYR A 24 9.43 -12.70 4.27
CA TYR A 24 9.62 -12.40 2.84
C TYR A 24 10.35 -11.05 2.64
N PRO A 25 11.61 -10.91 3.12
CA PRO A 25 12.34 -9.62 3.10
C PRO A 25 12.47 -9.02 1.69
N ASN A 26 12.72 -9.84 0.67
CA ASN A 26 12.84 -9.39 -0.72
C ASN A 26 11.51 -8.84 -1.27
N LEU A 27 10.38 -9.44 -0.88
CA LEU A 27 9.06 -8.97 -1.27
C LEU A 27 8.73 -7.66 -0.58
N PHE A 28 9.07 -7.56 0.72
CA PHE A 28 8.91 -6.34 1.49
C PHE A 28 9.75 -5.18 0.93
N GLU A 29 11.00 -5.42 0.54
CA GLU A 29 11.83 -4.38 -0.10
C GLU A 29 11.21 -3.87 -1.40
N LYS A 30 10.77 -4.77 -2.29
CA LYS A 30 10.08 -4.38 -3.52
C LYS A 30 8.80 -3.60 -3.24
N LEU A 31 8.05 -3.97 -2.20
CA LEU A 31 6.86 -3.25 -1.79
C LEU A 31 7.22 -1.84 -1.30
N LEU A 32 8.23 -1.73 -0.45
CA LEU A 32 8.73 -0.46 0.07
C LEU A 32 9.19 0.45 -1.08
N ASP A 33 9.87 -0.09 -2.09
CA ASP A 33 10.27 0.64 -3.29
C ASP A 33 9.05 1.20 -4.04
N ILE A 34 8.00 0.39 -4.24
CA ILE A 34 6.77 0.85 -4.91
C ILE A 34 6.03 1.90 -4.09
N VAL A 35 6.00 1.77 -2.76
CA VAL A 35 5.41 2.79 -1.88
C VAL A 35 6.18 4.12 -1.98
N ASN A 36 7.51 4.07 -1.95
CA ASN A 36 8.36 5.25 -2.13
C ASN A 36 8.21 5.86 -3.53
N LEU A 37 8.14 5.03 -4.57
CA LEU A 37 7.94 5.46 -5.95
C LEU A 37 6.58 6.17 -6.11
N THR A 38 5.52 5.61 -5.51
CA THR A 38 4.18 6.20 -5.50
C THR A 38 4.19 7.58 -4.88
N ARG A 39 4.91 7.74 -3.75
CA ARG A 39 5.10 9.04 -3.09
C ARG A 39 5.90 10.02 -3.96
N ALA A 40 6.99 9.58 -4.57
CA ALA A 40 7.84 10.41 -5.44
C ALA A 40 7.09 10.93 -6.68
N PHE A 41 6.18 10.11 -7.22
CA PHE A 41 5.35 10.46 -8.38
C PHE A 41 4.11 11.29 -7.97
N GLN A 42 3.92 11.54 -6.67
CA GLN A 42 2.75 12.20 -6.10
C GLN A 42 1.42 11.50 -6.48
N PHE A 43 1.46 10.18 -6.65
CA PHE A 43 0.28 9.37 -6.89
C PHE A 43 -0.41 9.02 -5.58
N LYS A 44 -1.72 8.81 -5.63
CA LYS A 44 -2.49 8.34 -4.46
C LYS A 44 -2.11 6.90 -4.14
N TYR A 45 -1.94 6.58 -2.87
CA TYR A 45 -1.77 5.16 -2.46
C TYR A 45 -2.99 4.31 -2.81
N GLN A 46 -4.17 4.92 -2.93
CA GLN A 46 -5.36 4.23 -3.44
C GLN A 46 -5.15 3.71 -4.87
N TYR A 47 -4.52 4.51 -5.74
CA TYR A 47 -4.17 4.08 -7.10
C TYR A 47 -3.21 2.88 -7.09
N MET A 48 -2.16 2.96 -6.27
CA MET A 48 -1.18 1.88 -6.09
C MET A 48 -1.86 0.59 -5.63
N GLY A 49 -2.67 0.65 -4.57
CA GLY A 49 -3.33 -0.52 -4.01
C GLY A 49 -4.29 -1.19 -5.00
N CYS A 50 -5.08 -0.40 -5.75
CA CYS A 50 -5.93 -0.94 -6.80
C CYS A 50 -5.11 -1.68 -7.87
N LEU A 51 -3.96 -1.14 -8.31
CA LEU A 51 -3.11 -1.82 -9.30
C LEU A 51 -2.47 -3.11 -8.79
N ILE A 52 -2.08 -3.17 -7.51
CA ILE A 52 -1.57 -4.38 -6.87
C ILE A 52 -2.67 -5.46 -6.81
N MET A 53 -3.88 -5.05 -6.45
CA MET A 53 -5.04 -5.93 -6.30
C MET A 53 -5.77 -6.24 -7.61
N ASN A 54 -5.32 -5.70 -8.75
CA ASN A 54 -6.01 -5.76 -10.04
C ASN A 54 -7.45 -5.22 -10.01
N GLU A 55 -7.70 -4.22 -9.17
CA GLU A 55 -8.97 -3.49 -9.09
C GLU A 55 -8.97 -2.27 -10.03
N ASP A 56 -10.16 -1.79 -10.39
CA ASP A 56 -10.31 -0.54 -11.13
C ASP A 56 -10.04 0.67 -10.23
N PRO A 57 -9.00 1.49 -10.50
CA PRO A 57 -8.72 2.68 -9.70
C PRO A 57 -9.76 3.79 -9.87
N GLY A 58 -10.57 3.79 -10.93
CA GLY A 58 -11.56 4.83 -11.20
C GLY A 58 -11.00 6.25 -11.06
N GLN A 59 -11.64 7.09 -10.22
CA GLN A 59 -11.25 8.48 -9.96
C GLN A 59 -9.94 8.64 -9.16
N ASN A 60 -9.33 7.55 -8.71
CA ASN A 60 -8.03 7.59 -8.04
C ASN A 60 -6.86 7.53 -9.02
N ALA A 61 -7.12 7.24 -10.30
CA ALA A 61 -6.12 7.35 -11.34
C ALA A 61 -5.57 8.79 -11.44
N PRO A 62 -4.25 8.97 -11.65
CA PRO A 62 -3.68 10.30 -11.82
C PRO A 62 -4.26 10.98 -13.08
N ASN A 63 -5.00 12.07 -12.89
CA ASN A 63 -5.44 12.94 -13.97
C ASN A 63 -4.25 13.84 -14.36
N PHE A 64 -3.98 14.02 -15.65
CA PHE A 64 -2.94 14.92 -16.19
C PHE A 64 -1.47 14.45 -16.07
N VAL A 65 -1.25 13.14 -16.00
CA VAL A 65 0.11 12.57 -16.07
C VAL A 65 0.42 12.08 -17.47
N TYR A 66 1.60 12.42 -18.00
CA TYR A 66 2.06 11.93 -19.30
C TYR A 66 2.07 10.39 -19.34
N GLY A 67 1.62 9.82 -20.47
CA GLY A 67 1.54 8.37 -20.63
C GLY A 67 2.88 7.63 -20.45
N SER A 68 4.01 8.30 -20.72
CA SER A 68 5.35 7.75 -20.45
C SER A 68 5.61 7.54 -18.96
N VAL A 69 5.19 8.47 -18.11
CA VAL A 69 5.33 8.41 -16.65
C VAL A 69 4.44 7.29 -16.09
N LEU A 70 3.20 7.19 -16.55
CA LEU A 70 2.29 6.09 -16.16
C LEU A 70 2.84 4.72 -16.57
N ARG A 71 3.42 4.61 -17.77
CA ARG A 71 4.06 3.37 -18.23
C ARG A 71 5.27 3.00 -17.38
N LEU A 72 6.10 3.97 -17.00
CA LEU A 72 7.25 3.73 -16.14
C LEU A 72 6.80 3.22 -14.77
N TYR A 73 5.82 3.89 -14.16
CA TYR A 73 5.27 3.47 -12.87
C TYR A 73 4.68 2.05 -12.92
N LYS A 74 3.85 1.76 -13.93
CA LYS A 74 3.27 0.42 -14.13
C LYS A 74 4.34 -0.65 -14.36
N LYS A 75 5.42 -0.32 -15.08
CA LYS A 75 6.54 -1.24 -15.31
C LYS A 75 7.24 -1.62 -14.00
N GLU A 76 7.51 -0.66 -13.13
CA GLU A 76 8.11 -0.94 -11.82
C GLU A 76 7.14 -1.74 -10.94
N LEU A 77 5.86 -1.35 -10.90
CA LEU A 77 4.84 -2.06 -10.13
C LEU A 77 4.65 -3.51 -10.63
N GLN A 78 4.79 -3.76 -11.92
CA GLN A 78 4.71 -5.11 -12.47
C GLN A 78 5.83 -6.01 -11.93
N LYS A 79 7.03 -5.49 -11.66
CA LYS A 79 8.11 -6.27 -11.03
C LYS A 79 7.78 -6.73 -9.60
N LEU A 80 6.92 -6.00 -8.89
CA LEU A 80 6.39 -6.42 -7.59
C LEU A 80 5.35 -7.52 -7.76
N LYS A 81 4.48 -7.41 -8.78
CA LYS A 81 3.44 -8.40 -9.07
C LYS A 81 4.01 -9.72 -9.62
N ASP A 82 5.15 -9.66 -10.31
CA ASP A 82 5.84 -10.83 -10.85
C ASP A 82 6.85 -11.43 -9.84
N ALA A 83 6.99 -10.82 -8.66
CA ALA A 83 7.88 -11.33 -7.63
C ALA A 83 7.37 -12.68 -7.10
N GLN A 84 8.29 -13.54 -6.69
CA GLN A 84 7.94 -14.73 -5.93
C GLN A 84 7.13 -14.32 -4.68
N ASP A 85 6.12 -15.12 -4.35
CA ASP A 85 5.25 -14.90 -3.19
C ASP A 85 4.38 -13.62 -3.25
N SER A 86 4.21 -13.02 -4.43
CA SER A 86 3.32 -11.85 -4.63
C SER A 86 1.88 -12.09 -4.17
N GLU A 87 1.43 -13.35 -4.12
CA GLU A 87 0.11 -13.71 -3.59
C GLU A 87 -0.01 -13.46 -2.07
N VAL A 88 1.07 -13.62 -1.31
CA VAL A 88 1.10 -13.28 0.13
C VAL A 88 0.82 -11.79 0.34
N LEU A 89 1.38 -10.95 -0.54
CA LEU A 89 1.11 -9.51 -0.51
C LEU A 89 -0.37 -9.21 -0.75
N LYS A 90 -0.99 -9.85 -1.74
CA LYS A 90 -2.42 -9.67 -2.03
C LYS A 90 -3.29 -10.14 -0.87
N GLN A 91 -2.93 -11.23 -0.20
CA GLN A 91 -3.63 -11.73 0.98
C GLN A 91 -3.62 -10.69 2.10
N ILE A 92 -2.46 -10.12 2.43
CA ILE A 92 -2.35 -9.06 3.45
C ILE A 92 -3.19 -7.84 3.06
N PHE A 93 -3.10 -7.39 1.81
CA PHE A 93 -3.89 -6.24 1.34
C PHE A 93 -5.40 -6.51 1.35
N SER A 94 -5.83 -7.75 1.13
CA SER A 94 -7.22 -8.17 1.21
C SER A 94 -7.71 -8.27 2.66
N GLU A 95 -6.92 -8.87 3.56
CA GLU A 95 -7.24 -9.04 4.97
C GLU A 95 -7.43 -7.68 5.66
N PHE A 96 -6.56 -6.71 5.35
CA PHE A 96 -6.58 -5.38 5.94
C PHE A 96 -7.23 -4.31 5.03
N ARG A 97 -8.12 -4.71 4.11
CA ARG A 97 -8.76 -3.77 3.17
C ARG A 97 -9.48 -2.60 3.86
N ASN A 98 -10.07 -2.85 5.04
CA ASN A 98 -10.76 -1.83 5.85
C ASN A 98 -9.81 -0.75 6.40
N THR A 99 -8.53 -1.08 6.61
CA THR A 99 -7.51 -0.10 7.02
C THR A 99 -7.24 0.90 5.89
N GLY A 100 -7.39 0.48 4.64
CA GLY A 100 -7.22 1.29 3.44
C GLY A 100 -5.75 1.39 2.99
N TYR A 101 -5.56 1.48 1.67
CA TYR A 101 -4.22 1.42 1.06
C TYR A 101 -3.30 2.55 1.50
N ALA A 102 -3.84 3.74 1.80
CA ALA A 102 -3.06 4.85 2.32
C ALA A 102 -2.44 4.54 3.69
N LYS A 103 -3.22 4.02 4.65
CA LYS A 103 -2.71 3.70 5.98
C LYS A 103 -1.75 2.52 5.95
N ILE A 104 -2.05 1.48 5.16
CA ILE A 104 -1.14 0.35 4.92
C ILE A 104 0.22 0.86 4.41
N SER A 105 0.21 1.74 3.39
CA SER A 105 1.43 2.32 2.82
C SER A 105 2.24 3.12 3.84
N LEU A 106 1.57 3.88 4.71
CA LEU A 106 2.23 4.64 5.77
C LEU A 106 2.83 3.75 6.86
N LEU A 107 2.17 2.64 7.20
CA LEU A 107 2.72 1.63 8.11
C LEU A 107 3.98 0.97 7.51
N ILE A 108 3.98 0.65 6.20
CA ILE A 108 5.16 0.14 5.49
C ILE A 108 6.34 1.13 5.56
N LEU A 109 6.06 2.43 5.54
CA LEU A 109 7.05 3.50 5.69
C LEU A 109 7.52 3.72 7.13
N GLY A 110 7.05 2.92 8.09
CA GLY A 110 7.47 2.97 9.48
C GLY A 110 6.64 3.89 10.38
N MET A 111 5.52 4.42 9.89
CA MET A 111 4.61 5.18 10.76
C MET A 111 4.03 4.32 11.87
N LYS A 112 3.75 4.94 13.01
CA LYS A 112 3.18 4.25 14.16
C LYS A 112 1.65 4.18 14.00
N PRO A 113 0.98 3.07 14.39
CA PRO A 113 -0.48 2.97 14.36
C PRO A 113 -1.16 4.17 15.05
N GLU A 114 -0.62 4.60 16.19
CA GLU A 114 -1.13 5.70 17.00
C GLU A 114 -1.17 7.03 16.26
N SER A 115 -0.24 7.27 15.31
CA SER A 115 -0.22 8.51 14.52
C SER A 115 -1.20 8.52 13.35
N LEU A 116 -1.82 7.37 13.04
CA LEU A 116 -2.78 7.19 11.96
C LEU A 116 -4.24 7.14 12.45
N VAL A 117 -4.45 7.17 13.78
CA VAL A 117 -5.77 7.23 14.39
C VAL A 117 -6.31 8.65 14.28
N GLY A 118 -7.55 8.80 13.81
CA GLY A 118 -8.21 10.10 13.71
C GLY A 118 -7.71 11.00 12.57
N SER A 119 -6.77 10.55 11.75
CA SER A 119 -6.36 11.25 10.53
C SER A 119 -7.43 11.08 9.44
N SER A 120 -8.51 11.83 9.54
CA SER A 120 -9.62 11.86 8.57
C SER A 120 -9.21 12.40 7.18
N SER A 121 -7.94 12.78 6.98
CA SER A 121 -7.50 13.64 5.88
C SER A 121 -6.42 13.04 4.96
N ILE A 122 -6.09 11.76 5.10
CA ILE A 122 -5.07 11.15 4.22
C ILE A 122 -5.73 10.72 2.90
N ARG A 123 -5.73 11.63 1.92
CA ARG A 123 -6.16 11.40 0.53
C ARG A 123 -5.07 10.76 -0.32
#